data_AF-A0A2E6VN15-F1
#
_entry.id   AF-A0A2E6VN15-F1
#
_cell.length_a   1.000
_cell.length_b   1.000
_cell.length_c   1.000
_cell.angle_alpha   90.00
_cell.angle_beta   90.00
_cell.angle_gamma   90.00
#
_symmetry.space_group_name_H-M   'P 1'
#
loop_
_entity.id
_entity.type
_entity.pdbx_description
1 polymer ?
#
loop_
_entity_poly.entity_id
_entity_poly.type
_entity_poly.pdbx_seq_one_letter_code
_entity_poly.pdbx_strand_id
1 'polypeptide(L)'
;MKKLRSFLVLASVCMVLTGCPENNEDPNEPYEPEETVTDSEKDAGSTDGSVDGNVDGALDGDVFDSGGADGVVDGNVVDSGGTDGSTDGSSSDAGATTGSTNGELLDAGSADDIDEPVVDAGGQQATLSCATLDAVVWRWGGTSGPCGPQNSVTFHADGRIVESLQGSSPEGPDNTCVATQRHFEVFALDNQAFIQSVCEDYLSTHEADEGCVGAYSRWIFMEGDEALEQTGNLSCGNTSMATSAAAYQDLVDSLMAPNTCEYGCNSSADCLAGYRCQGAVSSGAVAKGQCLENGVTIPGEGENCDTSDGPCGEDLVCVGDLMGEGWGTPTCDPGWMGNAFFSNEAVVLPAPGSGETVVSTLAACGLATVPEGAIITLKTSGGLTADFEYSLVNPNGSITDLSEAFESLTTGITIRPPGDEDVNGLWTLSIKAPAVDGGIEDASSSSGITIQGWSLYLESRFD
;
A
#
# COMPACT_ATOMS: atom_id res chain seq x y z
N MET A 1 -43.34 -1.46 35.84
CA MET A 1 -44.05 -0.18 35.60
C MET A 1 -43.52 0.91 36.53
N LYS A 2 -42.52 1.67 36.08
CA LYS A 2 -42.08 2.94 36.68
C LYS A 2 -41.77 3.89 35.53
N LYS A 3 -42.56 4.97 35.43
CA LYS A 3 -42.40 6.10 34.49
C LYS A 3 -41.51 7.16 35.13
N LEU A 4 -40.49 7.64 34.41
CA LEU A 4 -39.88 8.97 34.59
C LEU A 4 -39.38 9.42 33.19
N ARG A 5 -40.10 10.35 32.53
CA ARG A 5 -39.81 11.80 32.38
C ARG A 5 -38.47 12.05 31.66
N SER A 6 -38.52 12.30 30.35
CA SER A 6 -38.57 13.63 29.72
C SER A 6 -37.33 14.48 29.96
N PHE A 7 -36.50 14.62 28.93
CA PHE A 7 -35.75 15.85 28.66
C PHE A 7 -36.00 16.29 27.23
N LEU A 8 -36.39 17.56 27.15
CA LEU A 8 -36.71 18.35 25.97
C LEU A 8 -35.53 19.33 25.85
N VAL A 9 -34.85 19.38 24.71
CA VAL A 9 -33.98 20.51 24.36
C VAL A 9 -34.38 21.01 22.99
N LEU A 10 -34.68 22.31 22.98
CA LEU A 10 -35.19 23.11 21.88
C LEU A 10 -34.08 23.48 20.88
N ALA A 11 -34.50 23.47 19.61
CA ALA A 11 -34.33 24.53 18.60
C ALA A 11 -32.93 25.09 18.28
N SER A 12 -32.55 24.93 17.01
CA SER A 12 -31.88 26.02 16.27
C SER A 12 -32.55 26.16 14.90
N VAL A 13 -32.92 27.39 14.56
CA VAL A 13 -33.73 27.81 13.40
C VAL A 13 -32.86 28.67 12.49
N CYS A 14 -32.93 28.36 11.19
CA CYS A 14 -32.69 29.16 9.99
C CYS A 14 -31.36 29.93 9.82
N MET A 15 -30.70 29.68 8.68
CA MET A 15 -30.54 30.74 7.67
C MET A 15 -30.64 30.18 6.25
N VAL A 16 -31.61 30.74 5.52
CA VAL A 16 -31.82 30.64 4.08
C VAL A 16 -30.81 31.54 3.38
N LEU A 17 -30.10 31.04 2.37
CA LEU A 17 -29.52 31.89 1.33
C LEU A 17 -29.80 31.29 -0.05
N THR A 18 -30.27 32.18 -0.91
CA THR A 18 -30.82 32.00 -2.25
C THR A 18 -29.74 32.06 -3.32
N GLY A 19 -29.79 31.12 -4.27
CA GLY A 19 -29.68 31.36 -5.72
C GLY A 19 -28.31 31.67 -6.34
N CYS A 20 -27.95 30.90 -7.39
CA CYS A 20 -27.69 31.40 -8.75
C CYS A 20 -27.40 30.22 -9.73
N PRO A 21 -27.50 30.44 -11.05
CA PRO A 21 -28.09 29.50 -12.00
C PRO A 21 -27.12 28.63 -12.80
N GLU A 22 -27.72 27.64 -13.44
CA GLU A 22 -27.22 26.74 -14.50
C GLU A 22 -26.38 27.43 -15.57
N ASN A 23 -25.19 26.88 -15.84
CA ASN A 23 -24.52 27.02 -17.13
C ASN A 23 -24.49 25.65 -17.81
N ASN A 24 -25.23 25.62 -18.91
CA ASN A 24 -25.38 24.53 -19.86
C ASN A 24 -24.29 24.73 -20.93
N GLU A 25 -23.25 23.89 -20.92
CA GLU A 25 -22.26 23.88 -22.01
C GLU A 25 -22.35 22.56 -22.79
N ASP A 26 -22.53 22.77 -24.09
CA ASP A 26 -22.82 21.84 -25.18
C ASP A 26 -21.53 21.08 -25.58
N PRO A 27 -21.51 19.74 -25.67
CA PRO A 27 -20.31 19.00 -26.05
C PRO A 27 -20.35 18.68 -27.55
N ASN A 28 -19.75 19.52 -28.40
CA ASN A 28 -19.43 19.15 -29.78
C ASN A 28 -18.39 20.08 -30.41
N GLU A 29 -17.10 19.74 -30.28
CA GLU A 29 -16.11 20.08 -31.31
C GLU A 29 -15.20 18.87 -31.59
N PRO A 30 -14.99 18.47 -32.86
CA PRO A 30 -14.08 17.39 -33.22
C PRO A 30 -12.64 17.89 -33.37
N TYR A 31 -11.72 17.11 -32.78
CA TYR A 31 -10.27 17.28 -32.80
C TYR A 31 -9.67 16.92 -34.17
N GLU A 32 -8.91 17.83 -34.79
CA GLU A 32 -8.01 17.53 -35.93
C GLU A 32 -6.55 17.40 -35.44
N PRO A 33 -5.75 16.43 -35.92
CA PRO A 33 -4.35 16.31 -35.53
C PRO A 33 -3.42 17.17 -36.41
N GLU A 34 -2.57 17.97 -35.78
CA GLU A 34 -1.49 18.71 -36.45
C GLU A 34 -0.25 17.84 -36.72
N GLU A 35 0.41 18.15 -37.84
CA GLU A 35 1.56 17.45 -38.41
C GLU A 35 2.87 17.71 -37.66
N THR A 36 3.75 16.70 -37.71
CA THR A 36 5.13 16.74 -37.23
C THR A 36 6.02 17.64 -38.09
N VAL A 37 6.73 18.58 -37.45
CA VAL A 37 7.88 19.30 -38.05
C VAL A 37 9.15 18.87 -37.32
N THR A 38 10.08 18.27 -38.07
CA THR A 38 11.47 18.09 -37.66
C THR A 38 12.31 19.15 -38.35
N ASP A 39 13.13 19.89 -37.60
CA ASP A 39 14.34 20.49 -38.16
C ASP A 39 15.49 20.47 -37.15
N SER A 40 16.62 19.99 -37.64
CA SER A 40 17.93 19.99 -37.01
C SER A 40 18.70 21.17 -37.57
N GLU A 41 19.38 21.96 -36.75
CA GLU A 41 20.58 22.65 -37.19
C GLU A 41 21.48 23.06 -36.02
N LYS A 42 22.77 22.81 -36.24
CA LYS A 42 23.91 22.98 -35.34
C LYS A 42 24.63 24.24 -35.79
N ASP A 43 24.84 25.20 -34.89
CA ASP A 43 25.67 26.37 -35.17
C ASP A 43 26.68 26.60 -34.04
N ALA A 44 27.91 26.95 -34.41
CA ALA A 44 29.06 27.10 -33.53
C ALA A 44 29.55 28.55 -33.56
N GLY A 45 29.56 29.22 -32.40
CA GLY A 45 30.05 30.59 -32.26
C GLY A 45 30.32 30.99 -30.80
N SER A 46 31.54 31.46 -30.56
CA SER A 46 32.15 32.05 -29.36
C SER A 46 31.21 32.78 -28.37
N THR A 47 31.30 32.44 -27.08
CA THR A 47 30.68 33.15 -25.96
C THR A 47 31.72 33.53 -24.90
N ASP A 48 31.79 34.82 -24.58
CA ASP A 48 32.38 35.39 -23.37
C ASP A 48 31.36 35.31 -22.23
N GLY A 49 31.34 34.18 -21.52
CA GLY A 49 30.43 33.98 -20.39
C GLY A 49 30.88 32.81 -19.52
N SER A 50 30.61 32.90 -18.22
CA SER A 50 30.86 31.86 -17.21
C SER A 50 30.29 30.52 -17.69
N VAL A 51 31.14 29.51 -17.82
CA VAL A 51 30.78 28.15 -18.21
C VAL A 51 30.77 27.27 -16.97
N ASP A 52 29.72 26.48 -16.77
CA ASP A 52 29.66 25.41 -15.78
C ASP A 52 29.85 24.04 -16.48
N GLY A 53 31.09 23.54 -16.48
CA GLY A 53 31.46 22.22 -17.03
C GLY A 53 32.86 22.19 -17.65
N ASN A 54 33.46 21.00 -17.71
CA ASN A 54 34.84 20.78 -18.20
C ASN A 54 35.13 21.50 -19.52
N VAL A 55 36.15 22.36 -19.51
CA VAL A 55 36.62 23.10 -20.69
C VAL A 55 37.95 22.53 -21.18
N ASP A 56 37.95 22.01 -22.41
CA ASP A 56 39.16 21.54 -23.10
C ASP A 56 39.64 22.61 -24.11
N GLY A 57 40.77 23.27 -23.85
CA GLY A 57 41.36 24.23 -24.80
C GLY A 57 42.21 25.35 -24.21
N ALA A 58 42.80 26.18 -25.09
CA ALA A 58 43.56 27.37 -24.67
C ALA A 58 42.64 28.58 -24.45
N LEU A 59 42.71 29.18 -23.27
CA LEU A 59 41.92 30.36 -22.86
C LEU A 59 42.83 31.53 -22.51
N ASP A 60 42.39 32.74 -22.86
CA ASP A 60 43.01 34.03 -22.52
C ASP A 60 42.03 34.78 -21.59
N GLY A 61 42.34 34.85 -20.29
CA GLY A 61 41.48 35.45 -19.25
C GLY A 61 41.38 34.66 -17.93
N ASP A 62 40.79 35.28 -16.90
CA ASP A 62 40.57 34.67 -15.58
C ASP A 62 39.44 33.61 -15.63
N VAL A 63 39.67 32.45 -15.01
CA VAL A 63 38.72 31.33 -14.97
C VAL A 63 38.23 31.09 -13.53
N PHE A 64 36.91 31.03 -13.36
CA PHE A 64 36.24 30.61 -12.13
C PHE A 64 35.33 29.42 -12.47
N ASP A 65 35.78 28.21 -12.16
CA ASP A 65 35.03 26.97 -12.44
C ASP A 65 34.95 26.10 -11.16
N SER A 66 33.97 25.21 -11.14
CA SER A 66 33.80 24.13 -10.17
C SER A 66 34.02 22.72 -10.78
N GLY A 67 34.21 22.64 -12.10
CA GLY A 67 34.68 21.45 -12.82
C GLY A 67 36.13 21.60 -13.31
N GLY A 68 36.85 20.50 -13.50
CA GLY A 68 38.29 20.52 -13.82
C GLY A 68 38.58 21.08 -15.22
N ALA A 69 39.68 21.84 -15.33
CA ALA A 69 40.16 22.42 -16.59
C ALA A 69 41.41 21.69 -17.13
N ASP A 70 41.33 21.21 -18.38
CA ASP A 70 42.46 20.61 -19.14
C ASP A 70 42.89 21.60 -20.26
N GLY A 71 44.07 22.21 -20.10
CA GLY A 71 44.57 23.19 -21.09
C GLY A 71 45.66 24.17 -20.63
N VAL A 72 45.91 25.17 -21.46
CA VAL A 72 46.84 26.28 -21.17
C VAL A 72 46.04 27.54 -20.93
N VAL A 73 46.19 28.13 -19.74
CA VAL A 73 45.47 29.34 -19.33
C VAL A 73 46.47 30.48 -19.09
N ASP A 74 46.25 31.61 -19.75
CA ASP A 74 46.96 32.87 -19.53
C ASP A 74 46.06 33.80 -18.69
N GLY A 75 46.13 33.67 -17.36
CA GLY A 75 45.19 34.30 -16.41
C GLY A 75 45.20 33.66 -15.01
N ASN A 76 44.44 34.23 -14.06
CA ASN A 76 44.27 33.63 -12.72
C ASN A 76 43.21 32.53 -12.73
N VAL A 77 43.45 31.46 -11.95
CA VAL A 77 42.52 30.33 -11.81
C VAL A 77 42.12 30.18 -10.34
N VAL A 78 40.81 30.18 -10.07
CA VAL A 78 40.23 29.83 -8.76
C VAL A 78 39.30 28.64 -8.99
N ASP A 79 39.76 27.45 -8.60
CA ASP A 79 39.08 26.18 -8.85
C ASP A 79 39.00 25.34 -7.56
N SER A 80 37.97 24.49 -7.48
CA SER A 80 37.78 23.47 -6.44
C SER A 80 37.97 22.03 -6.95
N GLY A 81 38.12 21.84 -8.27
CA GLY A 81 38.50 20.60 -8.95
C GLY A 81 40.00 20.55 -9.30
N GLY A 82 40.50 19.39 -9.73
CA GLY A 82 41.90 19.23 -10.10
C GLY A 82 42.22 19.81 -11.49
N THR A 83 43.37 20.47 -11.62
CA THR A 83 43.87 21.04 -12.89
C THR A 83 45.01 20.20 -13.49
N ASP A 84 44.89 19.86 -14.77
CA ASP A 84 45.95 19.26 -15.60
C ASP A 84 46.33 20.20 -16.76
N GLY A 85 47.40 20.98 -16.58
CA GLY A 85 47.74 22.02 -17.55
C GLY A 85 48.93 22.88 -17.17
N SER A 86 49.18 23.94 -17.96
CA SER A 86 50.19 24.95 -17.65
C SER A 86 49.52 26.32 -17.55
N THR A 87 49.68 26.97 -16.40
CA THR A 87 49.12 28.28 -16.11
C THR A 87 50.23 29.31 -15.98
N ASP A 88 50.08 30.45 -16.65
CA ASP A 88 50.94 31.64 -16.49
C ASP A 88 50.15 32.71 -15.69
N GLY A 89 50.09 32.53 -14.36
CA GLY A 89 49.24 33.32 -13.47
C GLY A 89 49.25 32.80 -12.02
N SER A 90 48.50 33.45 -11.13
CA SER A 90 48.31 32.99 -9.74
C SER A 90 47.18 31.96 -9.66
N SER A 91 47.40 30.84 -8.96
CA SER A 91 46.36 29.84 -8.70
C SER A 91 46.05 29.73 -7.21
N SER A 92 44.78 29.55 -6.88
CA SER A 92 44.32 29.10 -5.56
C SER A 92 43.45 27.86 -5.76
N ASP A 93 44.04 26.70 -5.55
CA ASP A 93 43.45 25.37 -5.78
C ASP A 93 43.45 24.59 -4.45
N ALA A 94 42.38 23.82 -4.20
CA ALA A 94 42.22 22.92 -3.06
C ALA A 94 42.38 21.43 -3.44
N GLY A 95 42.55 21.12 -4.73
CA GLY A 95 42.74 19.80 -5.31
C GLY A 95 44.20 19.45 -5.64
N ALA A 96 44.40 18.29 -6.27
CA ALA A 96 45.72 17.82 -6.67
C ALA A 96 46.12 18.39 -8.04
N THR A 97 47.13 19.26 -8.08
CA THR A 97 47.64 19.85 -9.33
C THR A 97 48.71 18.97 -9.98
N THR A 98 48.56 18.65 -11.26
CA THR A 98 49.63 18.02 -12.06
C THR A 98 49.96 18.87 -13.28
N GLY A 99 50.99 19.72 -13.17
CA GLY A 99 51.35 20.70 -14.20
C GLY A 99 52.55 21.56 -13.85
N SER A 100 53.01 22.39 -14.79
CA SER A 100 54.10 23.35 -14.59
C SER A 100 53.53 24.76 -14.49
N THR A 101 53.57 25.35 -13.29
CA THR A 101 53.11 26.71 -13.01
C THR A 101 54.29 27.67 -12.90
N ASN A 102 54.22 28.82 -13.56
CA ASN A 102 55.17 29.93 -13.39
C ASN A 102 54.47 31.08 -12.64
N GLY A 103 54.23 30.92 -11.33
CA GLY A 103 53.53 31.91 -10.50
C GLY A 103 53.62 31.60 -9.00
N GLU A 104 53.23 32.55 -8.13
CA GLU A 104 53.16 32.34 -6.68
C GLU A 104 52.02 31.38 -6.31
N LEU A 105 52.36 30.21 -5.75
CA LEU A 105 51.44 29.27 -5.12
C LEU A 105 51.16 29.72 -3.68
N LEU A 106 49.90 30.01 -3.35
CA LEU A 106 49.45 30.21 -1.98
C LEU A 106 48.85 28.90 -1.46
N ASP A 107 49.73 28.01 -1.00
CA ASP A 107 49.36 26.73 -0.35
C ASP A 107 48.80 26.99 1.06
N ALA A 108 47.50 26.77 1.24
CA ALA A 108 46.82 26.87 2.52
C ALA A 108 46.95 25.56 3.33
N GLY A 109 48.19 25.25 3.74
CA GLY A 109 48.46 24.64 5.04
C GLY A 109 48.39 23.11 5.14
N SER A 110 49.57 22.51 5.13
CA SER A 110 49.92 21.39 6.02
C SER A 110 50.82 21.89 7.15
N ALA A 111 50.54 21.49 8.40
CA ALA A 111 51.53 21.49 9.47
C ALA A 111 51.32 20.26 10.36
N ASP A 112 52.44 19.58 10.60
CA ASP A 112 52.61 18.32 11.32
C ASP A 112 52.01 18.30 12.74
N ASP A 113 51.15 17.32 13.00
CA ASP A 113 51.12 16.57 14.26
C ASP A 113 50.55 15.17 13.98
N ILE A 114 51.31 14.13 14.35
CA ILE A 114 50.86 12.73 14.32
C ILE A 114 49.97 12.53 15.54
N ASP A 115 48.69 12.87 15.40
CA ASP A 115 47.64 12.34 16.25
C ASP A 115 46.75 11.43 15.41
N GLU A 116 46.26 10.38 16.08
CA GLU A 116 45.47 9.27 15.54
C GLU A 116 44.42 9.73 14.51
N PRO A 117 44.06 8.88 13.53
CA PRO A 117 42.98 9.22 12.62
C PRO A 117 41.78 9.65 13.46
N VAL A 118 41.40 10.91 13.33
CA VAL A 118 40.06 11.36 13.69
C VAL A 118 39.16 10.63 12.69
N VAL A 119 38.80 9.40 13.04
CA VAL A 119 37.56 8.81 12.60
C VAL A 119 36.52 9.82 13.03
N ASP A 120 36.03 10.57 12.05
CA ASP A 120 34.73 11.21 12.16
C ASP A 120 33.83 10.17 12.82
N ALA A 121 33.37 10.47 14.03
CA ALA A 121 32.44 9.62 14.73
C ALA A 121 31.13 9.77 13.99
N GLY A 122 31.06 9.08 12.83
CA GLY A 122 29.87 8.97 12.01
C GLY A 122 28.73 8.75 12.98
N GLY A 123 27.78 9.70 12.96
CA GLY A 123 26.69 9.76 13.91
C GLY A 123 26.16 8.35 14.09
N GLN A 124 26.11 7.88 15.35
CA GLN A 124 25.74 6.50 15.65
C GLN A 124 24.46 6.18 14.89
N GLN A 125 24.58 5.45 13.77
CA GLN A 125 23.42 4.85 13.15
C GLN A 125 22.88 3.94 14.23
N ALA A 126 21.71 4.30 14.78
CA ALA A 126 21.00 3.42 15.67
C ALA A 126 20.96 2.05 14.99
N THR A 127 21.51 1.04 15.64
CA THR A 127 21.64 -0.26 15.01
C THR A 127 20.23 -0.79 14.78
N LEU A 128 19.81 -0.90 13.51
CA LEU A 128 18.52 -1.48 13.16
C LEU A 128 18.45 -2.88 13.75
N SER A 129 17.41 -3.15 14.54
CA SER A 129 17.13 -4.50 14.99
C SER A 129 15.86 -4.98 14.32
N CYS A 130 15.98 -5.94 13.38
CA CYS A 130 14.81 -6.47 12.69
C CYS A 130 13.78 -7.09 13.65
N ALA A 131 14.24 -7.59 14.80
CA ALA A 131 13.39 -8.20 15.82
C ALA A 131 12.52 -7.20 16.60
N THR A 132 12.78 -5.89 16.50
CA THR A 132 11.99 -4.84 17.19
C THR A 132 11.05 -4.09 16.27
N LEU A 133 11.00 -4.46 14.98
CA LEU A 133 10.14 -3.77 14.02
C LEU A 133 8.68 -4.20 14.18
N ASP A 134 7.82 -3.22 14.40
CA ASP A 134 6.37 -3.41 14.47
C ASP A 134 5.70 -3.20 13.10
N ALA A 135 6.36 -2.46 12.19
CA ALA A 135 5.90 -2.31 10.83
C ALA A 135 7.02 -1.91 9.85
N VAL A 136 6.78 -2.16 8.55
CA VAL A 136 7.52 -1.53 7.45
C VAL A 136 6.56 -0.78 6.56
N VAL A 137 6.94 0.43 6.15
CA VAL A 137 6.18 1.25 5.21
C VAL A 137 6.95 1.32 3.91
N TRP A 138 6.36 0.80 2.84
CA TRP A 138 6.81 1.11 1.49
C TRP A 138 6.13 2.39 1.02
N ARG A 139 6.88 3.42 0.63
CA ARG A 139 6.32 4.66 0.06
C ARG A 139 6.87 4.90 -1.33
N TRP A 140 6.01 5.26 -2.26
CA TRP A 140 6.44 5.63 -3.62
C TRP A 140 5.66 6.84 -4.17
N GLY A 141 6.30 7.60 -5.05
CA GLY A 141 5.72 8.83 -5.63
C GLY A 141 6.67 9.66 -6.50
N GLY A 142 6.16 10.72 -7.16
CA GLY A 142 6.91 11.70 -7.99
C GLY A 142 6.04 12.31 -9.10
N THR A 143 6.14 13.59 -9.52
CA THR A 143 7.13 14.66 -9.33
C THR A 143 6.53 16.01 -8.85
N SER A 144 7.40 16.82 -8.23
CA SER A 144 7.44 18.30 -8.00
C SER A 144 6.26 19.09 -7.41
N GLY A 145 5.07 18.52 -7.20
CA GLY A 145 3.95 19.23 -6.56
C GLY A 145 3.88 19.02 -5.04
N PRO A 146 3.31 19.95 -4.26
CA PRO A 146 3.02 19.73 -2.83
C PRO A 146 2.06 18.55 -2.58
N CYS A 147 1.32 18.09 -3.61
CA CYS A 147 0.48 16.89 -3.61
C CYS A 147 0.94 15.88 -4.70
N GLY A 148 2.24 15.67 -4.91
CA GLY A 148 2.69 14.52 -5.71
C GLY A 148 2.10 13.23 -5.13
N PRO A 149 1.70 12.23 -5.95
CA PRO A 149 1.05 11.03 -5.43
C PRO A 149 2.00 10.35 -4.44
N GLN A 150 1.69 10.40 -3.15
CA GLN A 150 2.39 9.64 -2.11
C GLN A 150 1.55 8.41 -1.81
N ASN A 151 1.81 7.35 -2.56
CA ASN A 151 1.25 6.07 -2.20
C ASN A 151 2.13 5.44 -1.12
N SER A 152 1.50 4.77 -0.18
CA SER A 152 2.23 4.00 0.83
C SER A 152 1.50 2.73 1.18
N VAL A 153 2.23 1.64 1.41
CA VAL A 153 1.68 0.43 2.02
C VAL A 153 2.43 0.21 3.33
N THR A 154 1.68 0.07 4.42
CA THR A 154 2.20 -0.24 5.74
C THR A 154 1.89 -1.69 6.05
N PHE A 155 2.91 -2.48 6.32
CA PHE A 155 2.81 -3.86 6.75
C PHE A 155 3.06 -3.89 8.25
N HIS A 156 2.05 -4.20 9.04
CA HIS A 156 2.14 -4.30 10.50
C HIS A 156 2.40 -5.75 10.92
N ALA A 157 3.21 -5.96 11.94
CA ALA A 157 3.52 -7.27 12.50
C ALA A 157 2.29 -8.00 13.06
N ASP A 158 1.20 -7.28 13.34
CA ASP A 158 -0.11 -7.83 13.74
C ASP A 158 -0.92 -8.43 12.58
N GLY A 159 -0.40 -8.40 11.35
CA GLY A 159 -1.07 -8.92 10.14
C GLY A 159 -1.88 -7.87 9.38
N ARG A 160 -1.99 -6.65 9.89
CA ARG A 160 -2.69 -5.58 9.17
C ARG A 160 -1.80 -5.01 8.07
N ILE A 161 -2.35 -4.86 6.88
CA ILE A 161 -1.75 -4.13 5.76
C ILE A 161 -2.60 -2.90 5.48
N VAL A 162 -2.02 -1.71 5.59
CA VAL A 162 -2.70 -0.44 5.32
C VAL A 162 -2.08 0.22 4.11
N GLU A 163 -2.80 0.22 2.99
CA GLU A 163 -2.41 0.94 1.80
C GLU A 163 -3.10 2.31 1.75
N SER A 164 -2.32 3.38 1.74
CA SER A 164 -2.79 4.73 1.51
C SER A 164 -2.46 5.13 0.07
N LEU A 165 -3.48 5.39 -0.72
CA LEU A 165 -3.37 5.96 -2.05
C LEU A 165 -3.68 7.46 -1.97
N GLN A 166 -2.68 8.30 -2.18
CA GLN A 166 -2.93 9.74 -2.36
C GLN A 166 -3.15 10.01 -3.84
N GLY A 167 -4.37 10.42 -4.18
CA GLY A 167 -4.66 10.94 -5.50
C GLY A 167 -3.81 12.18 -5.76
N SER A 168 -3.25 12.27 -6.96
CA SER A 168 -2.79 13.55 -7.48
C SER A 168 -4.02 14.43 -7.72
N SER A 169 -3.94 15.73 -7.38
CA SER A 169 -4.89 16.82 -7.68
C SER A 169 -5.69 17.36 -6.46
N PRO A 170 -5.91 18.71 -6.32
CA PRO A 170 -6.03 19.62 -7.45
C PRO A 170 -5.28 20.95 -7.46
N GLU A 171 -5.13 21.45 -8.68
CA GLU A 171 -5.09 22.88 -9.01
C GLU A 171 -6.34 23.55 -8.42
N GLY A 172 -6.23 24.08 -7.20
CA GLY A 172 -7.29 24.80 -6.51
C GLY A 172 -6.74 25.47 -5.26
N PRO A 173 -7.37 26.54 -4.75
CA PRO A 173 -6.87 27.29 -3.58
C PRO A 173 -6.94 26.49 -2.26
N ASP A 174 -7.67 25.37 -2.24
CA ASP A 174 -7.94 24.55 -1.06
C ASP A 174 -7.15 23.22 -1.15
N ASN A 175 -5.83 23.30 -0.95
CA ASN A 175 -4.82 22.24 -1.12
C ASN A 175 -4.91 21.07 -0.11
N THR A 176 -6.09 20.49 0.15
CA THR A 176 -6.19 19.27 0.99
C THR A 176 -6.07 18.03 0.12
N CYS A 177 -4.90 17.39 0.10
CA CYS A 177 -4.74 16.10 -0.57
C CYS A 177 -5.55 15.04 0.22
N VAL A 178 -6.62 14.49 -0.37
CA VAL A 178 -7.43 13.44 0.27
C VAL A 178 -6.81 12.08 -0.03
N ALA A 179 -6.36 11.38 1.01
CA ALA A 179 -5.85 10.02 0.88
C ALA A 179 -7.02 9.02 0.93
N THR A 180 -7.09 8.12 -0.03
CA THR A 180 -7.95 6.92 0.08
C THR A 180 -7.15 5.83 0.77
N GLN A 181 -7.67 5.26 1.86
CA GLN A 181 -7.04 4.11 2.52
C GLN A 181 -7.74 2.80 2.10
N ARG A 182 -6.93 1.76 1.85
CA ARG A 182 -7.32 0.36 1.74
C ARG A 182 -6.71 -0.36 2.94
N HIS A 183 -7.50 -1.20 3.58
CA HIS A 183 -7.06 -2.07 4.66
C HIS A 183 -7.17 -3.51 4.16
N PHE A 184 -6.11 -4.26 4.32
CA PHE A 184 -6.10 -5.71 4.15
C PHE A 184 -5.67 -6.31 5.49
N GLU A 185 -6.20 -7.48 5.80
CA GLU A 185 -5.73 -8.30 6.91
C GLU A 185 -5.15 -9.57 6.30
N VAL A 186 -3.91 -9.85 6.63
CA VAL A 186 -3.20 -11.10 6.34
C VAL A 186 -2.80 -11.74 7.66
N PHE A 187 -2.33 -12.98 7.63
CA PHE A 187 -1.80 -13.58 8.85
C PHE A 187 -0.62 -12.77 9.39
N ALA A 188 -0.64 -12.53 10.69
CA ALA A 188 0.41 -11.80 11.41
C ALA A 188 1.81 -12.37 11.12
N LEU A 189 1.93 -13.70 11.03
CA LEU A 189 3.19 -14.40 10.79
C LEU A 189 3.74 -14.17 9.38
N ASP A 190 2.88 -14.22 8.36
CA ASP A 190 3.30 -13.93 6.98
C ASP A 190 3.83 -12.50 6.89
N ASN A 191 3.16 -11.56 7.56
CA ASN A 191 3.57 -10.17 7.59
C ASN A 191 4.85 -9.94 8.41
N GLN A 192 5.02 -10.66 9.52
CA GLN A 192 6.24 -10.59 10.33
C GLN A 192 7.43 -11.18 9.57
N ALA A 193 7.26 -12.30 8.87
CA ALA A 193 8.27 -12.88 7.99
C ALA A 193 8.63 -11.93 6.84
N PHE A 194 7.63 -11.25 6.27
CA PHE A 194 7.85 -10.21 5.26
C PHE A 194 8.66 -9.03 5.82
N ILE A 195 8.25 -8.44 6.96
CA ILE A 195 8.97 -7.36 7.66
C ILE A 195 10.43 -7.76 7.91
N GLN A 196 10.65 -8.97 8.43
CA GLN A 196 11.98 -9.50 8.70
C GLN A 196 12.81 -9.59 7.42
N SER A 197 12.23 -10.10 6.32
CA SER A 197 12.92 -10.21 5.03
C SER A 197 13.32 -8.85 4.45
N VAL A 198 12.45 -7.84 4.58
CA VAL A 198 12.72 -6.47 4.13
C VAL A 198 13.86 -5.85 4.94
N CYS A 199 13.86 -6.07 6.25
CA CYS A 199 14.92 -5.58 7.13
C CYS A 199 16.28 -6.25 6.85
N GLU A 200 16.30 -7.57 6.64
CA GLU A 200 17.52 -8.32 6.31
C GLU A 200 18.10 -7.90 4.94
N ASP A 201 17.24 -7.67 3.96
CA ASP A 201 17.63 -7.16 2.64
C ASP A 201 18.19 -5.73 2.74
N TYR A 202 17.60 -4.87 3.57
CA TYR A 202 18.16 -3.55 3.88
C TYR A 202 19.55 -3.67 4.52
N LEU A 203 19.70 -4.44 5.59
CA LEU A 203 20.98 -4.60 6.28
C LEU A 203 22.08 -5.18 5.40
N SER A 204 21.73 -5.98 4.39
CA SER A 204 22.70 -6.66 3.51
C SER A 204 23.01 -5.92 2.22
N THR A 205 22.07 -5.15 1.68
CA THR A 205 22.20 -4.54 0.35
C THR A 205 21.99 -3.02 0.34
N HIS A 206 21.68 -2.40 1.48
CA HIS A 206 21.51 -0.95 1.54
C HIS A 206 22.83 -0.22 1.34
N GLU A 207 22.86 0.61 0.31
CA GLU A 207 23.89 1.63 0.09
C GLU A 207 23.26 2.98 0.39
N ALA A 208 23.91 3.76 1.27
CA ALA A 208 23.46 5.11 1.57
C ALA A 208 23.62 5.98 0.33
N ASP A 209 22.52 6.54 -0.17
CA ASP A 209 22.53 7.34 -1.39
C ASP A 209 22.67 8.84 -1.07
N GLU A 210 23.58 9.53 -1.75
CA GLU A 210 23.96 10.93 -1.45
C GLU A 210 23.13 12.01 -2.17
N GLY A 211 21.94 11.69 -2.71
CA GLY A 211 20.96 12.73 -3.06
C GLY A 211 20.29 12.59 -4.42
N CYS A 212 19.31 11.70 -4.48
CA CYS A 212 18.43 11.63 -5.65
C CYS A 212 17.33 12.67 -5.59
N VAL A 213 17.23 13.46 -6.66
CA VAL A 213 16.16 14.42 -6.91
C VAL A 213 15.23 13.82 -7.97
N GLY A 214 14.01 13.41 -7.61
CA GLY A 214 13.07 12.83 -8.58
C GLY A 214 11.95 12.01 -7.95
N ALA A 215 11.34 11.15 -8.77
CA ALA A 215 10.45 10.11 -8.28
C ALA A 215 11.18 9.26 -7.23
N TYR A 216 10.52 9.01 -6.10
CA TYR A 216 11.07 8.24 -5.00
C TYR A 216 10.27 6.97 -4.76
N SER A 217 10.95 5.92 -4.33
CA SER A 217 10.43 4.71 -3.71
C SER A 217 11.35 4.41 -2.53
N ARG A 218 10.79 4.26 -1.33
CA ARG A 218 11.57 4.03 -0.12
C ARG A 218 10.87 3.12 0.89
N TRP A 219 11.68 2.36 1.61
CA TRP A 219 11.27 1.66 2.82
C TRP A 219 11.48 2.55 4.04
N ILE A 220 10.52 2.55 4.96
CA ILE A 220 10.59 3.20 6.27
C ILE A 220 10.34 2.12 7.32
N PHE A 221 11.25 2.00 8.26
CA PHE A 221 11.15 1.03 9.36
C PHE A 221 10.46 1.70 10.57
N MET A 222 9.54 0.99 11.20
CA MET A 222 8.75 1.50 12.34
C MET A 222 8.99 0.65 13.59
N GLU A 223 9.20 1.31 14.72
CA GLU A 223 9.20 0.73 16.07
C GLU A 223 8.10 1.46 16.87
N GLY A 224 7.02 0.75 17.18
CA GLY A 224 5.75 1.32 17.62
C GLY A 224 5.18 2.29 16.58
N ASP A 225 4.87 3.50 17.04
CA ASP A 225 4.38 4.60 16.20
C ASP A 225 5.50 5.49 15.64
N GLU A 226 6.77 5.20 15.97
CA GLU A 226 7.92 6.02 15.58
C GLU A 226 8.60 5.46 14.33
N ALA A 227 8.79 6.32 13.33
CA ALA A 227 9.62 6.00 12.18
C ALA A 227 11.09 6.11 12.58
N LEU A 228 11.85 5.05 12.35
CA LEU A 228 13.30 5.08 12.51
C LEU A 228 13.89 6.00 11.42
N GLU A 229 14.97 6.73 11.74
CA GLU A 229 15.64 7.64 10.78
C GLU A 229 16.22 6.91 9.55
N GLN A 230 16.13 5.59 9.52
CA GLN A 230 16.66 4.72 8.49
C GLN A 230 15.65 4.56 7.36
N THR A 231 16.07 4.94 6.16
CA THR A 231 15.25 4.77 4.95
C THR A 231 16.05 4.11 3.84
N GLY A 232 15.54 3.01 3.28
CA GLY A 232 16.11 2.39 2.08
C GLY A 232 15.56 3.06 0.83
N ASN A 233 16.38 3.81 0.10
CA ASN A 233 15.97 4.52 -1.11
C ASN A 233 16.21 3.64 -2.36
N LEU A 234 15.14 3.31 -3.09
CA LEU A 234 15.14 2.41 -4.26
C LEU A 234 15.25 3.17 -5.60
N SER A 235 15.13 4.48 -5.56
CA SER A 235 14.72 5.31 -6.71
C SER A 235 15.86 5.73 -7.62
N CYS A 236 17.08 5.46 -7.22
CA CYS A 236 18.30 6.02 -7.78
C CYS A 236 18.95 5.11 -8.82
N GLY A 237 18.26 4.06 -9.27
CA GLY A 237 18.85 3.03 -10.13
C GLY A 237 19.88 2.16 -9.41
N ASN A 238 19.99 2.27 -8.08
CA ASN A 238 20.70 1.28 -7.28
C ASN A 238 19.90 -0.03 -7.31
N THR A 239 20.59 -1.17 -7.29
CA THR A 239 19.96 -2.48 -7.13
C THR A 239 19.71 -2.79 -5.65
N SER A 240 19.77 -1.78 -4.80
CA SER A 240 19.57 -1.91 -3.36
C SER A 240 18.15 -2.40 -3.12
N MET A 241 18.01 -3.35 -2.20
CA MET A 241 16.71 -3.90 -1.80
C MET A 241 15.83 -4.44 -2.95
N ALA A 242 16.44 -4.87 -4.06
CA ALA A 242 15.70 -5.43 -5.20
C ALA A 242 14.92 -6.70 -4.81
N THR A 243 15.42 -7.47 -3.84
CA THR A 243 14.74 -8.66 -3.30
C THR A 243 13.44 -8.26 -2.60
N SER A 244 13.48 -7.24 -1.76
CA SER A 244 12.31 -6.70 -1.05
C SER A 244 11.28 -6.14 -2.01
N ALA A 245 11.74 -5.43 -3.05
CA ALA A 245 10.85 -4.90 -4.08
C ALA A 245 10.14 -6.02 -4.86
N ALA A 246 10.86 -7.09 -5.21
CA ALA A 246 10.27 -8.26 -5.85
C ALA A 246 9.30 -9.01 -4.91
N ALA A 247 9.68 -9.24 -3.66
CA ALA A 247 8.84 -9.88 -2.65
C ALA A 247 7.56 -9.08 -2.38
N TYR A 248 7.65 -7.74 -2.35
CA TYR A 248 6.48 -6.88 -2.28
C TYR A 248 5.57 -7.10 -3.49
N GLN A 249 6.13 -7.12 -4.70
CA GLN A 249 5.33 -7.27 -5.92
C GLN A 249 4.63 -8.64 -5.93
N ASP A 250 5.32 -9.71 -5.53
CA ASP A 250 4.74 -11.04 -5.39
C ASP A 250 3.63 -11.07 -4.32
N LEU A 251 3.84 -10.41 -3.18
CA LEU A 251 2.82 -10.30 -2.12
C LEU A 251 1.59 -9.53 -2.60
N VAL A 252 1.78 -8.38 -3.23
CA VAL A 252 0.66 -7.59 -3.77
C VAL A 252 -0.02 -8.30 -4.92
N ASP A 253 0.72 -8.95 -5.81
CA ASP A 253 0.14 -9.74 -6.89
C ASP A 253 -0.63 -10.94 -6.33
N SER A 254 -0.19 -11.54 -5.22
CA SER A 254 -0.94 -12.58 -4.50
C SER A 254 -2.21 -12.04 -3.84
N LEU A 255 -2.13 -10.89 -3.18
CA LEU A 255 -3.28 -10.23 -2.53
C LEU A 255 -4.31 -9.71 -3.54
N MET A 256 -3.84 -9.28 -4.70
CA MET A 256 -4.66 -8.69 -5.76
C MET A 256 -5.02 -9.69 -6.85
N ALA A 257 -4.39 -10.86 -6.87
CA ALA A 257 -4.78 -11.95 -7.75
C ALA A 257 -6.27 -12.20 -7.49
N PRO A 258 -7.10 -12.26 -8.55
CA PRO A 258 -8.44 -12.79 -8.35
C PRO A 258 -8.25 -14.14 -7.67
N ASN A 259 -8.99 -14.40 -6.58
CA ASN A 259 -9.02 -15.68 -5.90
C ASN A 259 -9.54 -16.73 -6.88
N THR A 260 -8.72 -17.12 -7.84
CA THR A 260 -8.91 -18.29 -8.65
C THR A 260 -8.61 -19.39 -7.68
N CYS A 261 -9.61 -20.21 -7.36
CA CYS A 261 -9.39 -21.43 -6.59
C CYS A 261 -8.65 -22.48 -7.45
N GLU A 262 -7.60 -22.02 -8.11
CA GLU A 262 -6.72 -22.73 -9.02
C GLU A 262 -5.76 -23.61 -8.22
N TYR A 263 -5.45 -23.19 -6.98
CA TYR A 263 -4.65 -23.93 -6.02
C TYR A 263 -5.54 -24.52 -4.93
N GLY A 264 -6.14 -25.68 -5.24
CA GLY A 264 -6.91 -26.48 -4.30
C GLY A 264 -7.02 -27.92 -4.79
N CYS A 265 -7.78 -28.74 -4.08
CA CYS A 265 -8.09 -30.10 -4.49
C CYS A 265 -9.61 -30.36 -4.49
N ASN A 266 -10.08 -31.14 -5.44
CA ASN A 266 -11.45 -31.68 -5.48
C ASN A 266 -11.50 -33.11 -4.93
N SER A 267 -10.36 -33.78 -4.96
CA SER A 267 -10.18 -35.15 -4.49
C SER A 267 -8.73 -35.37 -4.07
N SER A 268 -8.48 -36.42 -3.29
CA SER A 268 -7.10 -36.80 -2.94
C SER A 268 -6.24 -37.18 -4.15
N ALA A 269 -6.84 -37.41 -5.33
CA ALA A 269 -6.09 -37.65 -6.57
C ALA A 269 -5.47 -36.36 -7.14
N ASP A 270 -5.96 -35.19 -6.75
CA ASP A 270 -5.39 -33.90 -7.13
C ASP A 270 -4.17 -33.55 -6.27
N CYS A 271 -3.97 -34.26 -5.17
CA CYS A 271 -2.86 -34.06 -4.25
C CYS A 271 -1.64 -34.93 -4.60
N LEU A 272 -0.46 -34.47 -4.19
CA LEU A 272 0.77 -35.25 -4.29
C LEU A 272 0.65 -36.57 -3.51
N ALA A 273 1.38 -37.61 -3.95
CA ALA A 273 1.41 -38.89 -3.25
C ALA A 273 1.84 -38.71 -1.79
N GLY A 274 1.07 -39.26 -0.86
CA GLY A 274 1.27 -39.05 0.58
C GLY A 274 0.39 -37.95 1.18
N TYR A 275 -0.39 -37.23 0.37
CA TYR A 275 -1.35 -36.23 0.81
C TYR A 275 -2.79 -36.72 0.59
N ARG A 276 -3.74 -36.10 1.30
CA ARG A 276 -5.19 -36.24 1.10
C ARG A 276 -5.79 -34.86 0.88
N CYS A 277 -6.88 -34.82 0.12
CA CYS A 277 -7.67 -33.62 0.01
C CYS A 277 -8.61 -33.48 1.20
N GLN A 278 -8.56 -32.34 1.87
CA GLN A 278 -9.38 -32.01 3.03
C GLN A 278 -10.23 -30.78 2.70
N GLY A 279 -11.52 -30.73 3.09
CA GLY A 279 -12.41 -29.63 2.73
C GLY A 279 -13.00 -29.68 1.31
N ALA A 280 -12.73 -30.73 0.53
CA ALA A 280 -13.36 -30.92 -0.78
C ALA A 280 -14.85 -31.24 -0.62
N VAL A 281 -15.70 -30.32 -1.02
CA VAL A 281 -17.14 -30.56 -1.17
C VAL A 281 -17.43 -31.07 -2.58
N SER A 282 -18.19 -32.16 -2.63
CA SER A 282 -18.47 -32.87 -3.87
C SER A 282 -19.30 -32.00 -4.82
N SER A 283 -18.85 -31.88 -6.08
CA SER A 283 -19.60 -31.44 -7.28
C SER A 283 -19.42 -30.01 -7.83
N GLY A 284 -18.48 -29.20 -7.34
CA GLY A 284 -18.13 -27.91 -7.95
C GLY A 284 -17.11 -28.00 -9.10
N ALA A 285 -17.11 -27.03 -10.03
CA ALA A 285 -16.10 -26.90 -11.10
C ALA A 285 -14.77 -26.28 -10.65
N VAL A 286 -14.66 -25.99 -9.36
CA VAL A 286 -13.64 -25.14 -8.74
C VAL A 286 -12.99 -25.97 -7.64
N ALA A 287 -11.65 -26.02 -7.58
CA ALA A 287 -10.95 -26.80 -6.58
C ALA A 287 -11.12 -26.13 -5.20
N LYS A 288 -11.65 -26.88 -4.22
CA LYS A 288 -12.21 -26.29 -3.00
C LYS A 288 -11.49 -26.68 -1.72
N GLY A 289 -10.87 -27.85 -1.69
CA GLY A 289 -10.14 -28.35 -0.53
C GLY A 289 -8.65 -28.01 -0.56
N GLN A 290 -7.97 -28.36 0.53
CA GLN A 290 -6.52 -28.26 0.69
C GLN A 290 -5.87 -29.64 0.80
N CYS A 291 -4.70 -29.78 0.19
CA CYS A 291 -3.91 -31.01 0.28
C CYS A 291 -3.13 -31.04 1.60
N LEU A 292 -3.43 -32.01 2.45
CA LEU A 292 -2.76 -32.22 3.75
C LEU A 292 -2.03 -33.56 3.76
N GLU A 293 -0.89 -33.63 4.44
CA GLU A 293 -0.13 -34.87 4.55
C GLU A 293 -0.91 -35.97 5.31
N ASN A 294 -0.79 -37.21 4.84
CA ASN A 294 -1.48 -38.36 5.44
C ASN A 294 -0.91 -38.67 6.82
N GLY A 295 -1.79 -38.82 7.82
CA GLY A 295 -1.41 -39.22 9.17
C GLY A 295 -0.85 -38.11 10.06
N VAL A 296 -0.81 -36.86 9.58
CA VAL A 296 -0.51 -35.68 10.41
C VAL A 296 -1.77 -35.30 11.20
N THR A 297 -1.63 -35.20 12.54
CA THR A 297 -2.62 -34.57 13.42
C THR A 297 -2.75 -33.11 13.05
N ILE A 298 -3.98 -32.63 12.98
CA ILE A 298 -4.29 -31.23 12.68
C ILE A 298 -3.69 -30.37 13.81
N PRO A 299 -2.73 -29.48 13.51
CA PRO A 299 -2.18 -28.58 14.53
C PRO A 299 -3.28 -27.78 15.24
N GLY A 300 -3.13 -27.57 16.55
CA GLY A 300 -4.10 -26.82 17.37
C GLY A 300 -5.34 -27.60 17.82
N GLU A 301 -5.69 -28.72 17.16
CA GLU A 301 -6.94 -29.44 17.43
C GLU A 301 -7.14 -29.75 18.93
N GLY A 302 -8.15 -29.11 19.53
CA GLY A 302 -8.53 -29.27 20.95
C GLY A 302 -7.82 -28.33 21.93
N GLU A 303 -6.95 -27.45 21.46
CA GLU A 303 -6.43 -26.32 22.23
C GLU A 303 -7.48 -25.20 22.21
N ASN A 304 -7.87 -24.71 23.38
CA ASN A 304 -8.79 -23.57 23.45
C ASN A 304 -8.01 -22.28 23.20
N CYS A 305 -8.64 -21.33 22.53
CA CYS A 305 -8.20 -19.94 22.53
C CYS A 305 -9.26 -19.05 23.17
N ASP A 306 -8.79 -17.92 23.68
CA ASP A 306 -9.62 -16.83 24.14
C ASP A 306 -8.84 -15.56 23.77
N THR A 307 -9.54 -14.55 23.24
CA THR A 307 -8.95 -13.24 22.96
C THR A 307 -8.24 -12.61 24.16
N SER A 308 -8.56 -13.07 25.37
CA SER A 308 -7.91 -12.66 26.62
C SER A 308 -6.71 -13.51 27.06
N ASP A 309 -6.60 -14.78 26.67
CA ASP A 309 -5.53 -15.70 27.10
C ASP A 309 -4.32 -15.75 26.14
N GLY A 310 -4.40 -15.01 25.03
CA GLY A 310 -3.32 -14.85 24.06
C GLY A 310 -3.63 -15.52 22.72
N PRO A 311 -2.95 -15.12 21.64
CA PRO A 311 -3.15 -15.70 20.32
C PRO A 311 -2.81 -17.19 20.34
N CYS A 312 -3.41 -17.94 19.41
CA CYS A 312 -2.98 -19.30 19.13
C CYS A 312 -1.49 -19.36 18.79
N GLY A 313 -0.90 -20.55 18.92
CA GLY A 313 0.50 -20.78 18.52
C GLY A 313 0.78 -20.42 17.07
N GLU A 314 2.06 -20.46 16.68
CA GLU A 314 2.46 -20.18 15.30
C GLU A 314 1.68 -21.06 14.30
N ASP A 315 1.27 -20.46 13.18
CA ASP A 315 0.47 -21.05 12.11
C ASP A 315 -0.92 -21.56 12.54
N LEU A 316 -1.47 -21.02 13.62
CA LEU A 316 -2.82 -21.31 14.10
C LEU A 316 -3.71 -20.06 14.08
N VAL A 317 -5.01 -20.28 13.92
CA VAL A 317 -6.07 -19.28 13.96
C VAL A 317 -7.07 -19.66 15.06
N CYS A 318 -7.59 -18.66 15.76
CA CYS A 318 -8.61 -18.87 16.79
C CYS A 318 -9.99 -18.94 16.15
N VAL A 319 -10.51 -20.14 15.92
CA VAL A 319 -11.80 -20.37 15.28
C VAL A 319 -12.92 -20.32 16.31
N GLY A 320 -14.01 -19.63 15.93
CA GLY A 320 -15.22 -19.54 16.74
C GLY A 320 -15.26 -18.36 17.71
N ASP A 321 -14.19 -17.57 17.82
CA ASP A 321 -14.16 -16.35 18.64
C ASP A 321 -15.13 -15.29 18.10
N LEU A 322 -15.28 -15.21 16.77
CA LEU A 322 -16.22 -14.31 16.10
C LEU A 322 -17.68 -14.52 16.50
N MET A 323 -18.02 -15.68 17.09
CA MET A 323 -19.38 -16.07 17.42
C MET A 323 -19.84 -15.59 18.79
N GLY A 324 -18.91 -15.03 19.59
CA GLY A 324 -19.19 -14.50 20.92
C GLY A 324 -19.65 -15.54 21.93
N GLU A 325 -20.07 -15.06 23.11
CA GLU A 325 -20.47 -15.93 24.23
C GLU A 325 -21.68 -16.82 23.87
N GLY A 326 -21.47 -18.15 23.83
CA GLY A 326 -22.57 -19.14 23.80
C GLY A 326 -22.49 -20.23 22.73
N TRP A 327 -21.50 -20.23 21.85
CA TRP A 327 -21.42 -21.16 20.71
C TRP A 327 -20.35 -22.25 20.78
N GLY A 328 -19.61 -22.28 21.88
CA GLY A 328 -18.49 -23.19 22.08
C GLY A 328 -17.42 -22.48 22.88
N THR A 329 -16.36 -23.19 23.21
CA THR A 329 -15.09 -22.54 23.55
C THR A 329 -14.34 -22.40 22.23
N PRO A 330 -13.84 -21.20 21.87
CA PRO A 330 -13.05 -21.04 20.67
C PRO A 330 -11.86 -22.00 20.70
N THR A 331 -11.47 -22.54 19.56
CA THR A 331 -10.35 -23.47 19.45
C THR A 331 -9.28 -22.93 18.54
N CYS A 332 -8.02 -23.24 18.86
CA CYS A 332 -6.95 -23.05 17.92
C CYS A 332 -7.04 -24.11 16.85
N ASP A 333 -7.08 -23.67 15.61
CA ASP A 333 -7.08 -24.54 14.44
C ASP A 333 -5.95 -24.10 13.51
N PRO A 334 -5.53 -24.93 12.54
CA PRO A 334 -4.50 -24.52 11.59
C PRO A 334 -4.89 -23.24 10.87
N GLY A 335 -3.94 -22.34 10.64
CA GLY A 335 -4.15 -21.01 10.07
C GLY A 335 -4.96 -21.05 8.78
N TRP A 336 -4.75 -22.06 7.94
CA TRP A 336 -5.48 -22.24 6.69
C TRP A 336 -7.01 -22.41 6.84
N MET A 337 -7.52 -22.68 8.04
CA MET A 337 -8.96 -22.73 8.32
C MET A 337 -9.64 -21.37 8.46
N GLY A 338 -8.87 -20.30 8.61
CA GLY A 338 -9.35 -18.93 8.58
C GLY A 338 -8.74 -18.23 7.37
N ASN A 339 -9.49 -17.62 6.47
CA ASN A 339 -8.86 -16.90 5.35
C ASN A 339 -9.71 -15.73 4.85
N ALA A 340 -9.05 -14.73 4.29
CA ALA A 340 -9.67 -13.56 3.69
C ALA A 340 -9.78 -13.71 2.18
N PHE A 341 -10.97 -13.44 1.65
CA PHE A 341 -11.25 -13.46 0.23
C PHE A 341 -11.69 -12.08 -0.25
N PHE A 342 -11.35 -11.72 -1.48
CA PHE A 342 -11.57 -10.37 -1.99
C PHE A 342 -12.31 -10.38 -3.33
N SER A 343 -13.19 -9.40 -3.52
CA SER A 343 -13.70 -8.99 -4.82
C SER A 343 -13.33 -7.53 -5.06
N ASN A 344 -12.57 -7.30 -6.13
CA ASN A 344 -12.19 -5.96 -6.60
C ASN A 344 -13.18 -5.44 -7.66
N GLU A 345 -14.31 -6.14 -7.86
CA GLU A 345 -15.34 -5.71 -8.80
C GLU A 345 -16.02 -4.44 -8.28
N ALA A 346 -15.85 -3.34 -9.03
CA ALA A 346 -16.53 -2.10 -8.72
C ALA A 346 -18.01 -2.20 -9.10
N VAL A 347 -18.90 -2.04 -8.12
CA VAL A 347 -20.36 -2.11 -8.31
C VAL A 347 -20.98 -0.76 -7.96
N VAL A 348 -21.62 -0.13 -8.96
CA VAL A 348 -22.39 1.10 -8.74
C VAL A 348 -23.71 0.71 -8.07
N LEU A 349 -23.99 1.30 -6.90
CA LEU A 349 -25.24 1.04 -6.20
C LEU A 349 -26.42 1.63 -6.98
N PRO A 350 -27.55 0.91 -7.04
CA PRO A 350 -28.75 1.40 -7.70
C PRO A 350 -29.26 2.65 -6.98
N ALA A 351 -29.91 3.54 -7.73
CA ALA A 351 -30.51 4.73 -7.14
C ALA A 351 -31.56 4.32 -6.09
N PRO A 352 -31.59 4.95 -4.89
CA PRO A 352 -32.61 4.66 -3.90
C PRO A 352 -34.01 4.84 -4.49
N GLY A 353 -34.91 3.94 -4.15
CA GLY A 353 -36.26 3.94 -4.70
C GLY A 353 -36.45 3.08 -5.95
N SER A 354 -35.37 2.68 -6.63
CA SER A 354 -35.49 1.89 -7.86
C SER A 354 -36.01 0.47 -7.62
N GLY A 355 -35.81 -0.08 -6.42
CA GLY A 355 -36.07 -1.49 -6.13
C GLY A 355 -35.11 -2.46 -6.84
N GLU A 356 -34.11 -1.95 -7.54
CA GLU A 356 -33.13 -2.76 -8.27
C GLU A 356 -32.16 -3.46 -7.30
N THR A 357 -31.67 -4.61 -7.72
CA THR A 357 -30.69 -5.41 -6.98
C THR A 357 -29.41 -5.49 -7.80
N VAL A 358 -28.29 -5.18 -7.16
CA VAL A 358 -26.95 -5.44 -7.69
C VAL A 358 -26.33 -6.60 -6.92
N VAL A 359 -25.52 -7.39 -7.61
CA VAL A 359 -24.83 -8.54 -7.03
C VAL A 359 -23.35 -8.41 -7.31
N SER A 360 -22.53 -8.81 -6.35
CA SER A 360 -21.10 -9.00 -6.51
C SER A 360 -20.74 -10.37 -5.95
N THR A 361 -19.80 -11.05 -6.60
CA THR A 361 -19.41 -12.41 -6.20
C THR A 361 -17.93 -12.50 -5.87
N LEU A 362 -17.59 -13.41 -4.96
CA LEU A 362 -16.22 -13.85 -4.73
C LEU A 362 -16.19 -15.36 -4.53
N ALA A 363 -15.05 -15.99 -4.81
CA ALA A 363 -14.86 -17.41 -4.60
C ALA A 363 -14.01 -17.64 -3.35
N ALA A 364 -14.53 -18.46 -2.44
CA ALA A 364 -13.82 -18.96 -1.26
C ALA A 364 -13.36 -20.40 -1.49
N CYS A 365 -12.12 -20.70 -1.13
CA CYS A 365 -11.50 -22.01 -1.31
C CYS A 365 -10.36 -22.24 -0.31
N GLY A 366 -9.96 -23.49 -0.18
CA GLY A 366 -8.82 -23.87 0.66
C GLY A 366 -9.15 -23.86 2.16
N LEU A 367 -10.42 -23.75 2.52
CA LEU A 367 -10.90 -23.85 3.90
C LEU A 367 -11.32 -25.29 4.22
N ALA A 368 -11.73 -25.53 5.47
CA ALA A 368 -12.29 -26.80 5.91
C ALA A 368 -13.69 -27.06 5.30
N THR A 369 -14.63 -27.70 6.00
CA THR A 369 -15.93 -28.03 5.40
C THR A 369 -17.01 -27.00 5.73
N VAL A 370 -17.06 -26.54 6.98
CA VAL A 370 -18.20 -25.77 7.51
C VAL A 370 -17.76 -24.39 7.99
N PRO A 371 -18.50 -23.30 7.70
CA PRO A 371 -18.19 -21.99 8.25
C PRO A 371 -18.54 -21.91 9.74
N GLU A 372 -17.62 -21.38 10.54
CA GLU A 372 -17.87 -21.07 11.95
C GLU A 372 -18.22 -19.60 12.15
N GLY A 373 -17.49 -18.70 11.51
CA GLY A 373 -17.65 -17.26 11.62
C GLY A 373 -17.26 -16.58 10.31
N ALA A 374 -17.74 -15.36 10.09
CA ALA A 374 -17.31 -14.57 8.95
C ALA A 374 -17.27 -13.09 9.26
N ILE A 375 -16.38 -12.35 8.62
CA ILE A 375 -16.36 -10.88 8.64
C ILE A 375 -16.47 -10.39 7.22
N ILE A 376 -17.43 -9.51 6.95
CA ILE A 376 -17.56 -8.82 5.67
C ILE A 376 -17.12 -7.37 5.81
N THR A 377 -16.22 -6.93 4.93
CA THR A 377 -15.75 -5.54 4.89
C THR A 377 -16.03 -4.95 3.51
N LEU A 378 -16.77 -3.85 3.46
CA LEU A 378 -17.10 -3.15 2.22
C LEU A 378 -16.19 -1.93 2.05
N LYS A 379 -15.68 -1.73 0.84
CA LYS A 379 -14.99 -0.50 0.45
C LYS A 379 -15.91 0.33 -0.44
N THR A 380 -16.23 1.56 -0.05
CA THR A 380 -17.21 2.40 -0.74
C THR A 380 -16.65 3.78 -1.06
N SER A 381 -17.10 4.39 -2.17
CA SER A 381 -16.74 5.76 -2.55
C SER A 381 -17.45 6.85 -1.72
N GLY A 382 -18.40 6.46 -0.89
CA GLY A 382 -19.19 7.35 -0.02
C GLY A 382 -19.82 6.57 1.13
N GLY A 383 -20.45 7.26 2.07
CA GLY A 383 -21.13 6.63 3.20
C GLY A 383 -22.29 5.73 2.73
N LEU A 384 -22.33 4.51 3.23
CA LEU A 384 -23.49 3.63 3.04
C LEU A 384 -24.69 4.20 3.81
N THR A 385 -25.87 4.13 3.20
CA THR A 385 -27.12 4.51 3.85
C THR A 385 -27.81 3.27 4.39
N ALA A 386 -28.39 3.37 5.59
CA ALA A 386 -29.18 2.29 6.21
C ALA A 386 -30.40 1.85 5.37
N ASP A 387 -30.73 2.59 4.32
CA ASP A 387 -31.90 2.33 3.48
C ASP A 387 -31.73 1.16 2.50
N PHE A 388 -30.51 0.66 2.29
CA PHE A 388 -30.27 -0.50 1.43
C PHE A 388 -30.49 -1.82 2.19
N GLU A 389 -31.06 -2.80 1.50
CA GLU A 389 -31.14 -4.18 1.97
C GLU A 389 -29.86 -4.92 1.54
N TYR A 390 -29.10 -5.42 2.50
CA TYR A 390 -27.87 -6.16 2.26
C TYR A 390 -28.10 -7.63 2.60
N SER A 391 -27.72 -8.54 1.70
CA SER A 391 -27.71 -9.96 2.03
C SER A 391 -26.48 -10.66 1.47
N LEU A 392 -26.02 -11.67 2.19
CA LEU A 392 -24.94 -12.55 1.75
C LEU A 392 -25.51 -13.94 1.49
N VAL A 393 -25.26 -14.46 0.29
CA VAL A 393 -25.64 -15.80 -0.11
C VAL A 393 -24.40 -16.67 -0.12
N ASN A 394 -24.43 -17.76 0.64
CA ASN A 394 -23.32 -18.71 0.71
C ASN A 394 -23.34 -19.71 -0.46
N PRO A 395 -22.33 -20.59 -0.59
CA PRO A 395 -22.23 -21.56 -1.68
C PRO A 395 -23.42 -22.51 -1.82
N ASN A 396 -24.17 -22.76 -0.74
CA ASN A 396 -25.34 -23.63 -0.73
C ASN A 396 -26.65 -22.89 -1.06
N GLY A 397 -26.59 -21.57 -1.23
CA GLY A 397 -27.74 -20.72 -1.53
C GLY A 397 -28.49 -20.22 -0.31
N SER A 398 -27.98 -20.47 0.90
CA SER A 398 -28.55 -19.92 2.13
C SER A 398 -28.22 -18.44 2.26
N ILE A 399 -29.19 -17.67 2.76
CA ILE A 399 -29.16 -16.21 2.77
C ILE A 399 -29.02 -15.71 4.21
N THR A 400 -28.01 -14.87 4.45
CA THR A 400 -27.85 -14.08 5.67
C THR A 400 -28.28 -12.64 5.39
N ASP A 401 -29.26 -12.13 6.13
CA ASP A 401 -29.61 -10.70 6.10
C ASP A 401 -28.57 -9.91 6.90
N LEU A 402 -27.99 -8.89 6.26
CA LEU A 402 -26.95 -8.03 6.83
C LEU A 402 -27.47 -6.63 7.15
N SER A 403 -28.74 -6.34 6.84
CA SER A 403 -29.28 -4.98 6.85
C SER A 403 -29.18 -4.33 8.23
N GLU A 404 -29.50 -5.06 9.30
CA GLU A 404 -29.38 -4.55 10.68
C GLU A 404 -27.93 -4.24 11.08
N ALA A 405 -26.96 -4.96 10.51
CA ALA A 405 -25.56 -4.82 10.88
C ALA A 405 -24.91 -3.59 10.22
N PHE A 406 -25.34 -3.22 9.01
CA PHE A 406 -24.86 -2.03 8.30
C PHE A 406 -25.37 -0.70 8.88
N GLU A 407 -26.36 -0.71 9.77
CA GLU A 407 -26.84 0.53 10.42
C GLU A 407 -25.81 1.17 11.35
N SER A 408 -24.77 0.43 11.75
CA SER A 408 -23.93 0.79 12.91
C SER A 408 -22.43 0.95 12.64
N LEU A 409 -21.91 0.61 11.44
CA LEU A 409 -20.48 0.34 11.28
C LEU A 409 -19.78 1.03 10.11
N THR A 410 -18.54 1.46 10.41
CA THR A 410 -17.59 2.10 9.49
C THR A 410 -16.46 1.18 9.02
N THR A 411 -16.28 -0.04 9.59
CA THR A 411 -15.01 -0.80 9.39
C THR A 411 -15.13 -2.32 9.20
N GLY A 412 -16.31 -2.94 9.26
CA GLY A 412 -16.48 -4.37 9.02
C GLY A 412 -17.65 -4.95 9.81
N ILE A 413 -18.25 -6.03 9.33
CA ILE A 413 -19.42 -6.68 9.95
C ILE A 413 -19.10 -8.14 10.21
N THR A 414 -19.10 -8.51 11.49
CA THR A 414 -19.11 -9.91 11.90
C THR A 414 -20.49 -10.49 11.68
N ILE A 415 -20.55 -11.58 10.91
CA ILE A 415 -21.76 -12.30 10.60
C ILE A 415 -21.59 -13.74 11.02
N ARG A 416 -22.74 -14.37 11.24
CA ARG A 416 -22.82 -15.80 11.36
C ARG A 416 -23.39 -16.38 10.07
N PRO A 417 -22.59 -17.12 9.29
CA PRO A 417 -23.14 -17.92 8.22
C PRO A 417 -24.15 -18.94 8.76
N PRO A 418 -25.29 -19.14 8.08
CA PRO A 418 -26.30 -20.09 8.51
C PRO A 418 -25.81 -21.52 8.37
N GLY A 419 -26.13 -22.33 9.38
CA GLY A 419 -26.11 -23.79 9.28
C GLY A 419 -24.74 -24.46 9.36
N ASP A 420 -24.76 -25.73 8.98
CA ASP A 420 -23.62 -26.65 8.89
C ASP A 420 -23.41 -26.94 7.39
N GLU A 421 -23.07 -25.86 6.67
CA GLU A 421 -23.12 -25.79 5.20
C GLU A 421 -21.71 -25.66 4.62
N ASP A 422 -21.55 -25.74 3.30
CA ASP A 422 -20.24 -25.70 2.67
C ASP A 422 -19.64 -24.29 2.70
N VAL A 423 -18.47 -24.14 3.30
CA VAL A 423 -17.77 -22.84 3.32
C VAL A 423 -17.10 -22.51 1.98
N ASN A 424 -16.67 -23.53 1.24
CA ASN A 424 -15.93 -23.38 -0.01
C ASN A 424 -16.88 -23.26 -1.22
N GLY A 425 -16.76 -22.18 -1.98
CA GLY A 425 -17.51 -21.94 -3.21
C GLY A 425 -17.77 -20.47 -3.49
N LEU A 426 -18.81 -20.20 -4.29
CA LEU A 426 -19.16 -18.84 -4.67
C LEU A 426 -20.01 -18.21 -3.57
N TRP A 427 -19.52 -17.12 -3.00
CA TRP A 427 -20.26 -16.24 -2.10
C TRP A 427 -20.78 -15.05 -2.90
N THR A 428 -22.05 -14.68 -2.68
CA THR A 428 -22.70 -13.59 -3.41
C THR A 428 -23.19 -12.53 -2.43
N LEU A 429 -22.62 -11.33 -2.51
CA LEU A 429 -23.16 -10.15 -1.86
C LEU A 429 -24.27 -9.57 -2.76
N SER A 430 -25.47 -9.46 -2.21
CA SER A 430 -26.64 -8.88 -2.88
C SER A 430 -27.05 -7.61 -2.16
N ILE A 431 -27.24 -6.54 -2.93
CA ILE A 431 -27.58 -5.21 -2.40
C ILE A 431 -28.77 -4.70 -3.17
N LYS A 432 -29.87 -4.47 -2.46
CA LYS A 432 -31.13 -4.06 -3.03
C LYS A 432 -31.48 -2.65 -2.56
N ALA A 433 -31.71 -1.76 -3.53
CA ALA A 433 -32.26 -0.46 -3.23
C ALA A 433 -33.68 -0.61 -2.66
N PRO A 434 -34.07 0.23 -1.69
CA PRO A 434 -35.44 0.23 -1.21
C PRO A 434 -36.38 0.61 -2.37
N ALA A 435 -37.56 0.02 -2.44
CA ALA A 435 -38.58 0.45 -3.40
C ALA A 435 -39.31 1.70 -2.85
N VAL A 436 -39.61 2.69 -3.70
CA VAL A 436 -40.44 3.83 -3.26
C VAL A 436 -41.87 3.36 -3.04
N ASP A 437 -42.25 3.11 -1.79
CA ASP A 437 -43.67 3.01 -1.41
C ASP A 437 -44.25 4.43 -1.23
N GLY A 438 -44.49 5.10 -2.37
CA GLY A 438 -45.43 6.21 -2.52
C GLY A 438 -45.29 7.47 -1.66
N GLY A 439 -44.16 7.74 -0.99
CA GLY A 439 -44.07 8.95 -0.15
C GLY A 439 -42.71 9.41 0.40
N ILE A 440 -41.58 8.84 -0.02
CA ILE A 440 -40.26 9.35 0.40
C ILE A 440 -39.76 10.31 -0.68
N GLU A 441 -39.93 11.61 -0.45
CA GLU A 441 -39.55 12.67 -1.40
C GLU A 441 -38.06 13.04 -1.36
N ASP A 442 -37.23 12.37 -0.54
CA ASP A 442 -35.83 12.75 -0.32
C ASP A 442 -34.81 11.63 -0.62
N ALA A 443 -35.00 10.92 -1.72
CA ALA A 443 -34.08 9.88 -2.22
C ALA A 443 -32.84 10.44 -2.96
N SER A 444 -32.59 11.75 -2.89
CA SER A 444 -31.67 12.44 -3.80
C SER A 444 -30.19 12.41 -3.39
N SER A 445 -29.85 12.02 -2.15
CA SER A 445 -28.50 12.18 -1.61
C SER A 445 -27.55 10.98 -1.80
N SER A 446 -28.00 9.83 -2.30
CA SER A 446 -27.18 8.61 -2.40
C SER A 446 -26.96 8.09 -3.82
N SER A 447 -27.29 8.87 -4.85
CA SER A 447 -26.91 8.54 -6.23
C SER A 447 -25.38 8.60 -6.40
N GLY A 448 -24.78 7.55 -6.95
CA GLY A 448 -23.36 7.52 -7.30
C GLY A 448 -22.44 6.84 -6.25
N ILE A 449 -23.00 6.25 -5.19
CA ILE A 449 -22.21 5.39 -4.30
C ILE A 449 -21.75 4.17 -5.11
N THR A 450 -20.45 3.91 -5.10
CA THR A 450 -19.84 2.75 -5.73
C THR A 450 -19.18 1.92 -4.65
N ILE A 451 -19.49 0.64 -4.59
CA ILE A 451 -18.67 -0.34 -3.90
C ILE A 451 -17.45 -0.55 -4.77
N GLN A 452 -16.30 -0.10 -4.29
CA GLN A 452 -15.02 -0.25 -4.98
C GLN A 452 -14.47 -1.68 -4.87
N GLY A 453 -14.99 -2.44 -3.90
CA GLY A 453 -14.65 -3.84 -3.65
C GLY A 453 -15.17 -4.26 -2.28
N TRP A 454 -15.07 -5.54 -1.98
CA TRP A 454 -15.39 -6.08 -0.67
C TRP A 454 -14.52 -7.28 -0.33
N SER A 455 -14.33 -7.53 0.96
CA SER A 455 -13.68 -8.72 1.46
C SER A 455 -14.61 -9.54 2.34
N LEU A 456 -14.33 -10.84 2.39
CA LEU A 456 -14.98 -11.81 3.25
C LEU A 456 -13.90 -12.64 3.93
N TYR A 457 -13.71 -12.42 5.23
CA TYR A 457 -12.95 -13.34 6.06
C TYR A 457 -13.87 -14.47 6.52
N LEU A 458 -13.42 -15.70 6.42
CA LEU A 458 -14.17 -16.90 6.81
C LEU A 458 -13.33 -17.73 7.76
N GLU A 459 -13.91 -18.11 8.89
CA GLU A 459 -13.41 -19.18 9.75
C GLU A 459 -14.17 -20.46 9.43
N SER A 460 -13.49 -21.59 9.51
CA SER A 460 -14.07 -22.88 9.18
C SER A 460 -13.64 -23.97 10.14
N ARG A 461 -14.44 -25.03 10.24
CA ARG A 461 -14.12 -26.25 10.97
C ARG A 461 -14.40 -27.49 10.13
N PHE A 462 -13.99 -28.63 10.67
CA PHE A 462 -14.44 -29.93 10.19
C PHE A 462 -15.84 -30.28 10.68
N ASP A 463 -16.62 -30.93 9.83
CA ASP A 463 -17.83 -31.67 10.19
C ASP A 463 -17.48 -33.09 10.67
#